data_AF-A0A922FB80-F1
#
_entry.id   AF-A0A922FB80-F1
#
_cell.length_a   1.000
_cell.length_b   1.000
_cell.length_c   1.000
_cell.angle_alpha   90.00
_cell.angle_beta   90.00
_cell.angle_gamma   90.00
#
_symmetry.space_group_name_H-M   'P 1'
#
loop_
_entity.id
_entity.type
_entity.pdbx_description
1 polymer ?
#
loop_
_entity_poly.entity_id
_entity_poly.type
_entity_poly.pdbx_seq_one_letter_code
_entity_poly.pdbx_strand_id
1 'polypeptide(L)'
;MSLAVDPLFFYALSIGRGGAPCLYMDGGLAGMVTVLRTCVDAVHLFHIWLQFRLAYVSRESLVVGCGKLVWDASAIASHYLHSIKGFWFDAFVILPVPQAVFWLVVPKLIREEQMKVIMTILLLIFLFQFLPKVYHSIYLMRRMQKVTGYIFGTIWWGFGLNLIAYFIASHVAGGCWYVLAIQRVAACLRQECDRRNCNLSLSCSEEVCYQFMLPTGTVGSPCGGNSTTMVRKPLCLDVQGPFNYGIYHWALPVISSNSVAVKILYPIFWGLMTLSTFGNDLEPTSQWLEVIFSIFTVLSGLMLFTLLIGNIQVFLHSVMAKKRKMQLRCRDMEWWMRRRQLPSRLRQRVRHYERQRWATMGGDDEMDMIKDLPQGLRRDIKRYLCLDLIKKVPLFHNLDDLILDNICDRVKPLVFARDEKIIREGDPVLRIMFIVRGRVKRSQNLSKGVVATSTLEPGGFLGDELLSYCLRRPFIDRLPASSATFICVESTEAFGLDAVHLRYITDHFRYKFANERLKRTARYYSSNWRTWAAVIIQLGWRRCRMRTRGSVIAAAATGNGSSEHRLLQYAAMFMSIKPHDHLE
;
A
#
# COMPACT_ATOMS: atom_id res chain seq x y z
N MET A 1 8.14 -23.81 1.31
CA MET A 1 9.42 -24.53 1.41
C MET A 1 9.28 -25.98 0.97
N SER A 2 8.41 -26.82 1.57
CA SER A 2 8.18 -28.21 1.12
C SER A 2 7.93 -28.33 -0.38
N LEU A 3 7.09 -27.44 -0.94
CA LEU A 3 6.77 -27.37 -2.37
C LEU A 3 7.98 -27.10 -3.30
N ALA A 4 9.06 -26.52 -2.78
CA ALA A 4 10.29 -26.28 -3.56
C ALA A 4 11.33 -27.41 -3.37
N VAL A 5 11.19 -28.23 -2.32
CA VAL A 5 12.14 -29.29 -1.99
C VAL A 5 11.74 -30.62 -2.64
N ASP A 6 10.45 -30.94 -2.68
CA ASP A 6 9.95 -32.20 -3.22
C ASP A 6 10.40 -32.49 -4.66
N PRO A 7 10.39 -31.52 -5.62
CA PRO A 7 10.84 -31.79 -6.98
C PRO A 7 12.37 -32.00 -7.11
N LEU A 8 13.18 -31.60 -6.11
CA LEU A 8 14.63 -31.81 -6.14
C LEU A 8 15.01 -33.29 -6.11
N PHE A 9 14.15 -34.15 -5.56
CA PHE A 9 14.35 -35.60 -5.59
C PHE A 9 14.46 -36.15 -7.02
N PHE A 10 13.78 -35.52 -7.99
CA PHE A 10 13.87 -35.93 -9.39
C PHE A 10 15.27 -35.80 -9.97
N TYR A 11 16.05 -34.82 -9.52
CA TYR A 11 17.42 -34.60 -10.00
C TYR A 11 18.45 -35.53 -9.37
N ALA A 12 18.05 -36.36 -8.39
CA ALA A 12 18.91 -37.38 -7.80
C ALA A 12 19.16 -38.55 -8.75
N LEU A 13 18.30 -38.78 -9.74
CA LEU A 13 18.52 -39.81 -10.77
C LEU A 13 19.39 -39.25 -11.90
N SER A 14 20.38 -40.01 -12.36
CA SER A 14 21.28 -39.57 -13.42
C SER A 14 21.78 -40.74 -14.26
N ILE A 15 22.29 -40.43 -15.45
CA ILE A 15 22.86 -41.42 -16.38
C ILE A 15 24.37 -41.23 -16.43
N GLY A 16 25.11 -42.30 -16.14
CA GLY A 16 26.57 -42.33 -16.15
C GLY A 16 27.12 -42.15 -17.57
N ARG A 17 28.21 -41.37 -17.70
CA ARG A 17 28.90 -41.12 -18.98
C ARG A 17 30.26 -41.82 -19.10
N GLY A 18 30.79 -42.35 -18.00
CA GLY A 18 32.05 -43.09 -17.98
C GLY A 18 31.85 -44.54 -18.38
N GLY A 19 31.77 -44.84 -19.68
CA GLY A 19 31.56 -46.20 -20.20
C GLY A 19 30.16 -46.42 -20.77
N ALA A 20 29.60 -47.62 -20.61
CA ALA A 20 28.24 -47.91 -21.04
C ALA A 20 27.23 -47.04 -20.27
N PRO A 21 26.28 -46.39 -20.96
CA PRO A 21 25.31 -45.52 -20.30
C PRO A 21 24.39 -46.35 -19.39
N CYS A 22 24.46 -46.08 -18.09
CA CYS A 22 23.71 -46.78 -17.05
C CYS A 22 23.03 -45.79 -16.11
N LEU A 23 21.89 -46.18 -15.51
CA LEU A 23 21.20 -45.36 -14.52
C LEU A 23 21.77 -45.62 -13.12
N TYR A 24 22.01 -44.54 -12.39
CA TYR A 24 22.33 -44.56 -10.96
C TYR A 24 21.57 -43.46 -10.22
N MET A 25 21.51 -43.59 -8.90
CA MET A 25 21.04 -42.55 -7.99
C MET A 25 22.23 -41.86 -7.32
N ASP A 26 22.30 -40.53 -7.38
CA ASP A 26 23.28 -39.72 -6.64
C ASP A 26 22.90 -39.68 -5.16
N GLY A 27 23.59 -40.50 -4.36
CA GLY A 27 23.36 -40.63 -2.93
C GLY A 27 23.70 -39.36 -2.14
N GLY A 28 24.60 -38.52 -2.65
CA GLY A 28 24.96 -37.24 -2.03
C GLY A 28 23.82 -36.23 -2.17
N LEU A 29 23.31 -36.06 -3.39
CA LEU A 29 22.16 -35.19 -3.66
C LEU A 29 20.89 -35.71 -2.97
N ALA A 30 20.60 -37.01 -3.05
CA ALA A 30 19.48 -37.64 -2.37
C ALA A 30 19.56 -37.46 -0.84
N GLY A 31 20.74 -37.60 -0.25
CA GLY A 31 21.00 -37.34 1.17
C GLY A 31 20.73 -35.90 1.56
N MET A 32 21.28 -34.93 0.82
CA MET A 32 21.05 -33.51 1.08
C MET A 32 19.56 -33.13 0.98
N VAL A 33 18.87 -33.59 -0.06
CA VAL A 33 17.43 -33.33 -0.24
C VAL A 33 16.62 -33.99 0.88
N THR A 34 16.98 -35.21 1.30
CA THR A 34 16.36 -35.90 2.44
C THR A 34 16.53 -35.09 3.73
N VAL A 35 17.72 -34.60 4.05
CA VAL A 35 17.97 -33.74 5.22
C VAL A 35 17.12 -32.48 5.16
N LEU A 36 17.17 -31.74 4.05
CA LEU A 36 16.38 -30.52 3.88
C LEU A 36 14.88 -30.79 4.04
N ARG A 37 14.40 -31.92 3.50
CA ARG A 37 13.01 -32.34 3.60
C ARG A 37 12.61 -32.68 5.04
N THR A 38 13.46 -33.39 5.78
CA THR A 38 13.23 -33.73 7.19
C THR A 38 13.18 -32.49 8.09
N CYS A 39 14.02 -31.48 7.83
CA CYS A 39 13.95 -30.20 8.53
C CYS A 39 12.58 -29.51 8.31
N VAL A 40 12.07 -29.56 7.08
CA VAL A 40 10.74 -29.02 6.77
C VAL A 40 9.62 -29.84 7.43
N ASP A 41 9.74 -31.17 7.49
CA ASP A 41 8.78 -32.02 8.21
C ASP A 41 8.75 -31.71 9.71
N ALA A 42 9.91 -31.45 10.34
CA ALA A 42 9.98 -31.04 11.75
C ALA A 42 9.20 -29.75 12.03
N VAL A 43 9.25 -28.78 11.11
CA VAL A 43 8.45 -27.54 11.21
C VAL A 43 6.94 -27.83 11.11
N HIS A 44 6.52 -28.75 10.24
CA HIS A 44 5.11 -29.13 10.14
C HIS A 44 4.63 -29.92 11.37
N LEU A 45 5.47 -30.79 11.94
CA LEU A 45 5.19 -31.48 13.19
C LEU A 45 5.02 -30.48 14.35
N PHE A 46 5.89 -29.46 14.41
CA PHE A 46 5.74 -28.37 15.36
C PHE A 46 4.42 -27.61 15.17
N HIS A 47 4.00 -27.36 13.92
CA HIS A 47 2.69 -26.75 13.63
C HIS A 47 1.52 -27.62 14.11
N ILE A 48 1.54 -28.94 13.87
CA ILE A 48 0.51 -29.85 14.39
C ILE A 48 0.48 -29.80 15.92
N TRP A 49 1.64 -29.85 16.57
CA TRP A 49 1.74 -29.76 18.02
C TRP A 49 1.15 -28.44 18.57
N LEU A 50 1.38 -27.32 17.87
CA LEU A 50 0.74 -26.05 18.22
C LEU A 50 -0.79 -26.11 18.06
N GLN A 51 -1.33 -26.75 17.01
CA GLN A 51 -2.79 -26.86 16.83
C GLN A 51 -3.47 -27.61 17.99
N PHE A 52 -2.80 -28.57 18.62
CA PHE A 52 -3.29 -29.23 19.84
C PHE A 52 -3.32 -28.32 21.08
N ARG A 53 -2.58 -27.19 21.06
CA ARG A 53 -2.51 -26.23 22.16
C ARG A 53 -3.21 -24.90 21.86
N LEU A 54 -3.65 -24.69 20.62
CA LEU A 54 -4.30 -23.47 20.19
C LEU A 54 -5.80 -23.52 20.52
N ALA A 55 -6.25 -22.55 21.31
CA ALA A 55 -7.66 -22.34 21.57
C ALA A 55 -8.42 -22.02 20.26
N TYR A 56 -9.66 -22.49 20.18
CA TYR A 56 -10.52 -22.23 19.02
C TYR A 56 -11.79 -21.47 19.44
N VAL A 57 -12.39 -20.76 18.49
CA VAL A 57 -13.65 -20.06 18.68
C VAL A 57 -14.80 -21.01 18.35
N SER A 58 -15.74 -21.18 19.28
CA SER A 58 -16.88 -22.08 19.06
C SER A 58 -17.85 -21.51 18.01
N ARG A 59 -18.32 -22.36 17.09
CA ARG A 59 -19.27 -21.94 16.04
C ARG A 59 -20.63 -21.51 16.59
N GLU A 60 -21.09 -22.11 17.67
CA GLU A 60 -22.38 -21.79 18.30
C GLU A 60 -22.37 -20.39 18.92
N SER A 61 -21.24 -19.96 19.49
CA SER A 61 -21.11 -18.62 20.06
C SER A 61 -20.93 -17.51 19.00
N LEU A 62 -20.59 -17.87 17.75
CA LEU A 62 -20.55 -16.94 16.63
C LEU A 62 -21.96 -16.52 16.18
N VAL A 63 -22.99 -17.35 16.41
CA VAL A 63 -24.39 -17.02 16.07
C VAL A 63 -24.89 -15.83 16.89
N VAL A 64 -24.41 -15.69 18.12
CA VAL A 64 -24.71 -14.55 19.03
C VAL A 64 -23.69 -13.40 18.87
N GLY A 65 -22.74 -13.53 17.94
CA GLY A 65 -21.69 -12.52 17.69
C GLY A 65 -20.62 -12.41 18.78
N CYS A 66 -20.69 -13.24 19.83
CA CYS A 66 -19.86 -13.11 21.03
C CYS A 66 -18.56 -13.92 20.96
N GLY A 67 -18.49 -14.97 20.10
CA GLY A 67 -17.25 -15.69 19.78
C GLY A 67 -16.44 -16.14 21.01
N LYS A 68 -16.98 -17.05 21.82
CA LYS A 68 -16.32 -17.59 23.01
C LYS A 68 -15.12 -18.45 22.62
N LEU A 69 -13.94 -18.13 23.17
CA LEU A 69 -12.75 -18.97 23.08
C LEU A 69 -12.88 -20.17 24.03
N VAL A 70 -12.62 -21.36 23.50
CA VAL A 70 -12.54 -22.62 24.26
C VAL A 70 -11.06 -22.94 24.51
N TRP A 71 -10.68 -23.04 25.79
CA TRP A 71 -9.29 -23.26 26.24
C TRP A 71 -9.04 -24.67 26.80
N ASP A 72 -10.08 -25.48 26.97
CA ASP A 72 -9.98 -26.81 27.57
C ASP A 72 -9.18 -27.76 26.68
N ALA A 73 -8.05 -28.29 27.19
CA ALA A 73 -7.12 -29.12 26.43
C ALA A 73 -7.79 -30.36 25.81
N SER A 74 -8.68 -31.02 26.55
CA SER A 74 -9.42 -32.20 26.06
C SER A 74 -10.40 -31.83 24.94
N ALA A 75 -11.04 -30.66 25.03
CA ALA A 75 -11.98 -30.19 24.01
C ALA A 75 -11.24 -29.77 22.73
N ILE A 76 -10.09 -29.10 22.87
CA ILE A 76 -9.21 -28.74 21.74
C ILE A 76 -8.73 -30.00 21.02
N ALA A 77 -8.20 -30.98 21.75
CA ALA A 77 -7.69 -32.22 21.18
C ALA A 77 -8.80 -33.00 20.44
N SER A 78 -9.96 -33.19 21.07
CA SER A 78 -11.09 -33.89 20.45
C SER A 78 -11.60 -33.17 19.19
N HIS A 79 -11.74 -31.84 19.24
CA HIS A 79 -12.18 -31.03 18.11
C HIS A 79 -11.20 -31.11 16.92
N TYR A 80 -9.89 -31.08 17.19
CA TYR A 80 -8.88 -31.18 16.13
C TYR A 80 -8.80 -32.60 15.54
N LEU A 81 -8.85 -33.66 16.37
CA LEU A 81 -8.82 -35.06 15.94
C LEU A 81 -10.03 -35.48 15.09
N HIS A 82 -11.23 -35.01 15.43
CA HIS A 82 -12.45 -35.31 14.67
C HIS A 82 -12.54 -34.53 13.35
N SER A 83 -11.71 -33.50 13.17
CA SER A 83 -11.72 -32.70 11.96
C SER A 83 -10.93 -33.38 10.83
N ILE A 84 -11.65 -33.98 9.88
CA ILE A 84 -11.05 -34.60 8.68
C ILE A 84 -10.22 -33.57 7.89
N LYS A 85 -10.68 -32.32 7.81
CA LYS A 85 -9.97 -31.21 7.13
C LYS A 85 -8.86 -30.59 7.98
N GLY A 86 -8.71 -31.01 9.23
CA GLY A 86 -7.67 -30.58 10.16
C GLY A 86 -6.60 -31.66 10.32
N PHE A 87 -6.65 -32.39 11.45
CA PHE A 87 -5.62 -33.34 11.84
C PHE A 87 -5.29 -34.39 10.77
N TRP A 88 -6.30 -35.06 10.19
CA TRP A 88 -6.07 -36.12 9.22
C TRP A 88 -5.42 -35.63 7.93
N PHE A 89 -5.80 -34.42 7.50
CA PHE A 89 -5.21 -33.80 6.32
C PHE A 89 -3.78 -33.30 6.60
N ASP A 90 -3.53 -32.72 7.78
CA ASP A 90 -2.20 -32.32 8.23
C ASP A 90 -1.26 -33.54 8.34
N ALA A 91 -1.75 -34.66 8.90
CA ALA A 91 -1.00 -35.90 9.06
C ALA A 91 -0.64 -36.54 7.70
N PHE A 92 -1.58 -36.58 6.75
CA PHE A 92 -1.35 -37.11 5.41
C PHE A 92 -0.26 -36.33 4.66
N VAL A 93 -0.28 -35.00 4.76
CA VAL A 93 0.65 -34.11 4.06
C VAL A 93 2.11 -34.29 4.55
N ILE A 94 2.31 -34.64 5.82
CA ILE A 94 3.65 -34.79 6.44
C ILE A 94 4.30 -36.14 6.13
N LEU A 95 3.55 -37.16 5.68
CA LEU A 95 4.08 -38.50 5.46
C LEU A 95 5.37 -38.49 4.61
N PRO A 96 6.48 -39.10 5.07
CA PRO A 96 7.76 -39.06 4.38
C PRO A 96 7.85 -40.09 3.24
N VAL A 97 6.79 -40.19 2.41
CA VAL A 97 6.70 -41.13 1.28
C VAL A 97 7.86 -40.97 0.28
N PRO A 98 8.31 -39.77 -0.13
CA PRO A 98 9.40 -39.61 -1.08
C PRO A 98 10.71 -40.10 -0.48
N GLN A 99 10.97 -39.80 0.80
CA GLN A 99 12.16 -40.31 1.49
C GLN A 99 12.17 -41.84 1.52
N ALA A 100 11.05 -42.48 1.91
CA ALA A 100 10.96 -43.93 1.95
C ALA A 100 11.16 -44.56 0.56
N VAL A 101 10.56 -43.97 -0.48
CA VAL A 101 10.66 -44.51 -1.85
C VAL A 101 12.07 -44.38 -2.40
N PHE A 102 12.74 -43.24 -2.25
CA PHE A 102 14.10 -43.05 -2.76
C PHE A 102 15.14 -43.91 -2.07
N TRP A 103 14.97 -44.25 -0.79
CA TRP A 103 15.94 -45.07 -0.06
C TRP A 103 15.62 -46.58 -0.06
N LEU A 104 14.34 -46.98 -0.11
CA LEU A 104 13.94 -48.38 0.00
C LEU A 104 13.50 -49.01 -1.34
N VAL A 105 12.89 -48.22 -2.22
CA VAL A 105 12.21 -48.75 -3.42
C VAL A 105 13.04 -48.49 -4.69
N VAL A 106 13.55 -47.26 -4.86
CA VAL A 106 14.30 -46.86 -6.05
C VAL A 106 15.56 -47.71 -6.26
N PRO A 107 16.44 -47.95 -5.27
CA PRO A 107 17.64 -48.78 -5.48
C PRO A 107 17.28 -50.21 -5.91
N LYS A 108 16.28 -50.82 -5.23
CA LYS A 108 15.77 -52.15 -5.57
C LYS A 108 15.26 -52.23 -7.01
N LEU A 109 14.50 -51.22 -7.46
CA LEU A 109 13.97 -51.20 -8.82
C LEU A 109 15.05 -50.88 -9.87
N ILE A 110 16.12 -50.16 -9.51
CA ILE A 110 17.29 -49.98 -10.36
C ILE A 110 17.97 -51.35 -10.57
N ARG A 111 18.14 -52.14 -9.50
CA ARG A 111 18.68 -53.51 -9.56
C ARG A 111 17.85 -54.45 -10.43
N GLU A 112 16.53 -54.37 -10.33
CA GLU A 112 15.59 -55.18 -11.14
C GLU A 112 15.38 -54.63 -12.56
N GLU A 113 16.08 -53.55 -12.93
CA GLU A 113 16.06 -52.86 -14.23
C GLU A 113 14.65 -52.39 -14.67
N GLN A 114 13.76 -52.14 -13.70
CA GLN A 114 12.37 -51.75 -13.91
C GLN A 114 12.20 -50.24 -14.08
N MET A 115 12.97 -49.65 -14.99
CA MET A 115 13.05 -48.19 -15.23
C MET A 115 11.70 -47.51 -15.46
N LYS A 116 10.81 -48.15 -16.24
CA LYS A 116 9.46 -47.64 -16.49
C LYS A 116 8.63 -47.58 -15.20
N VAL A 117 8.81 -48.56 -14.30
CA VAL A 117 8.10 -48.63 -13.01
C VAL A 117 8.61 -47.56 -12.06
N ILE A 118 9.93 -47.32 -12.00
CA ILE A 118 10.52 -46.21 -11.22
C ILE A 118 9.88 -44.88 -11.60
N MET A 119 9.90 -44.53 -12.88
CA MET A 119 9.37 -43.23 -13.34
C MET A 119 7.86 -43.11 -13.11
N THR A 120 7.11 -44.21 -13.28
CA THR A 120 5.67 -44.25 -12.96
C THR A 120 5.42 -44.01 -11.47
N ILE A 121 6.19 -44.66 -10.58
CA ILE A 121 6.08 -44.47 -9.12
C ILE A 121 6.42 -43.03 -8.74
N LEU A 122 7.47 -42.43 -9.30
CA LEU A 122 7.86 -41.06 -9.03
C LEU A 122 6.78 -40.04 -9.44
N LEU A 123 6.15 -40.24 -10.60
CA LEU A 123 5.04 -39.38 -11.06
C LEU A 123 3.77 -39.59 -10.22
N LEU A 124 3.48 -40.81 -9.77
CA LEU A 124 2.35 -41.08 -8.88
C LEU A 124 2.55 -40.45 -7.49
N ILE A 125 3.77 -40.55 -6.92
CA ILE A 125 4.10 -39.89 -5.64
C ILE A 125 3.92 -38.38 -5.77
N PHE A 126 4.38 -37.81 -6.87
CA PHE A 126 4.13 -36.41 -7.18
C PHE A 126 2.62 -36.11 -7.20
N LEU A 127 1.81 -36.86 -7.93
CA LEU A 127 0.36 -36.64 -8.00
C LEU A 127 -0.33 -36.75 -6.63
N PHE A 128 -0.05 -37.82 -5.88
CA PHE A 128 -0.77 -38.14 -4.64
C PHE A 128 -0.25 -37.40 -3.41
N GLN A 129 0.95 -36.83 -3.45
CA GLN A 129 1.53 -36.16 -2.29
C GLN A 129 1.80 -34.67 -2.53
N PHE A 130 2.29 -34.29 -3.71
CA PHE A 130 2.58 -32.89 -4.01
C PHE A 130 1.29 -32.08 -4.18
N LEU A 131 0.29 -32.59 -4.91
CA LEU A 131 -0.96 -31.83 -5.11
C LEU A 131 -1.72 -31.58 -3.79
N PRO A 132 -1.87 -32.55 -2.88
CA PRO A 132 -2.44 -32.27 -1.56
C PRO A 132 -1.63 -31.28 -0.74
N LYS A 133 -0.29 -31.29 -0.82
CA LYS A 133 0.57 -30.27 -0.21
C LYS A 133 0.32 -28.87 -0.76
N VAL A 134 0.13 -28.73 -2.08
CA VAL A 134 -0.22 -27.44 -2.71
C VAL A 134 -1.56 -26.95 -2.18
N TYR A 135 -2.58 -27.82 -2.16
CA TYR A 135 -3.89 -27.47 -1.61
C TYR A 135 -3.82 -27.06 -0.14
N HIS A 136 -3.05 -27.80 0.67
CA HIS A 136 -2.80 -27.49 2.08
C HIS A 136 -2.15 -26.11 2.26
N SER A 137 -1.11 -25.81 1.48
CA SER A 137 -0.46 -24.51 1.52
C SER A 137 -1.43 -23.37 1.15
N ILE A 138 -2.27 -23.55 0.14
CA ILE A 138 -3.29 -22.55 -0.25
C ILE A 138 -4.32 -22.36 0.86
N TYR A 139 -4.79 -23.46 1.47
CA TYR A 139 -5.72 -23.42 2.59
C TYR A 139 -5.15 -22.66 3.80
N LEU A 140 -3.90 -22.97 4.18
CA LEU A 140 -3.20 -22.30 5.28
C LEU A 140 -2.98 -20.82 5.01
N MET A 141 -2.55 -20.45 3.80
CA MET A 141 -2.39 -19.04 3.40
C MET A 141 -3.70 -18.25 3.49
N ARG A 142 -4.82 -18.83 3.01
CA ARG A 142 -6.14 -18.19 3.11
C ARG A 142 -6.62 -18.03 4.56
N ARG A 143 -6.29 -18.99 5.43
CA ARG A 143 -6.58 -18.89 6.87
C ARG A 143 -5.75 -17.79 7.51
N MET A 144 -4.46 -17.72 7.20
CA MET A 144 -3.55 -16.69 7.72
C MET A 144 -3.90 -15.28 7.23
N GLN A 145 -4.37 -15.13 6.00
CA GLN A 145 -4.87 -13.85 5.47
C GLN A 145 -5.93 -13.20 6.37
N LYS A 146 -6.79 -14.00 7.02
CA LYS A 146 -7.82 -13.48 7.92
C LYS A 146 -7.28 -13.00 9.27
N VAL A 147 -6.12 -13.49 9.69
CA VAL A 147 -5.53 -13.23 11.02
C VAL A 147 -4.45 -12.17 10.93
N THR A 148 -3.49 -12.34 10.01
CA THR A 148 -2.37 -11.43 9.78
C THR A 148 -2.63 -10.54 8.57
N GLY A 149 -3.85 -9.99 8.50
CA GLY A 149 -4.32 -9.18 7.37
C GLY A 149 -3.42 -7.99 7.03
N TYR A 150 -2.60 -7.50 7.96
CA TYR A 150 -1.57 -6.49 7.70
C TYR A 150 -0.40 -7.01 6.84
N ILE A 151 0.04 -8.26 7.05
CA ILE A 151 1.15 -8.87 6.28
C ILE A 151 0.64 -9.24 4.88
N PHE A 152 -0.48 -9.96 4.77
CA PHE A 152 -1.00 -10.35 3.46
C PHE A 152 -1.84 -9.28 2.74
N GLY A 153 -2.15 -8.17 3.42
CA GLY A 153 -2.89 -7.05 2.85
C GLY A 153 -2.01 -6.04 2.12
N THR A 154 -0.68 -6.14 2.24
CA THR A 154 0.19 -5.30 1.40
C THR A 154 0.15 -5.81 -0.03
N ILE A 155 -0.06 -4.88 -0.95
CA ILE A 155 -0.14 -5.11 -2.39
C ILE A 155 1.12 -5.86 -2.91
N TRP A 156 2.28 -5.65 -2.28
CA TRP A 156 3.55 -6.32 -2.62
C TRP A 156 3.58 -7.81 -2.30
N TRP A 157 2.97 -8.24 -1.18
CA TRP A 157 2.90 -9.66 -0.83
C TRP A 157 2.06 -10.46 -1.84
N GLY A 158 0.98 -9.88 -2.36
CA GLY A 158 0.19 -10.48 -3.44
C GLY A 158 1.02 -10.72 -4.71
N PHE A 159 1.82 -9.74 -5.12
CA PHE A 159 2.73 -9.90 -6.27
C PHE A 159 3.81 -10.97 -6.00
N GLY A 160 4.47 -10.92 -4.84
CA GLY A 160 5.51 -11.88 -4.48
C GLY A 160 5.02 -13.33 -4.41
N LEU A 161 3.84 -13.57 -3.83
CA LEU A 161 3.26 -14.92 -3.75
C LEU A 161 2.89 -15.49 -5.12
N ASN A 162 2.39 -14.66 -6.03
CA ASN A 162 2.10 -15.08 -7.40
C ASN A 162 3.38 -15.46 -8.15
N LEU A 163 4.46 -14.67 -7.98
CA LEU A 163 5.75 -14.96 -8.58
C LEU A 163 6.37 -16.25 -8.02
N ILE A 164 6.29 -16.45 -6.70
CA ILE A 164 6.75 -17.68 -6.04
C ILE A 164 5.98 -18.90 -6.56
N ALA A 165 4.64 -18.81 -6.65
CA ALA A 165 3.82 -19.89 -7.19
C ALA A 165 4.21 -20.22 -8.64
N TYR A 166 4.52 -19.20 -9.44
CA TYR A 166 5.00 -19.35 -10.80
C TYR A 166 6.33 -20.10 -10.88
N PHE A 167 7.33 -19.69 -10.10
CA PHE A 167 8.63 -20.39 -10.03
C PHE A 167 8.50 -21.83 -9.54
N ILE A 168 7.63 -22.09 -8.56
CA ILE A 168 7.36 -23.46 -8.08
C ILE A 168 6.74 -24.31 -9.20
N ALA A 169 5.76 -23.79 -9.94
CA ALA A 169 5.17 -24.50 -11.06
C ALA A 169 6.20 -24.81 -12.15
N SER A 170 7.09 -23.87 -12.48
CA SER A 170 8.19 -24.09 -13.43
C SER A 170 9.19 -25.13 -12.95
N HIS A 171 9.56 -25.09 -11.66
CA HIS A 171 10.45 -26.09 -11.07
C HIS A 171 9.86 -27.50 -11.16
N VAL A 172 8.57 -27.62 -10.88
CA VAL A 172 7.82 -28.88 -10.99
C VAL A 172 7.76 -29.38 -12.44
N ALA A 173 7.37 -28.53 -13.38
CA ALA A 173 7.28 -28.91 -14.79
C ALA A 173 8.63 -29.34 -15.35
N GLY A 174 9.70 -28.61 -15.00
CA GLY A 174 11.08 -28.96 -15.32
C GLY A 174 11.53 -30.28 -14.70
N GLY A 175 11.17 -30.52 -13.45
CA GLY A 175 11.43 -31.78 -12.76
C GLY A 175 10.77 -32.98 -13.46
N CYS A 176 9.49 -32.88 -13.80
CA CYS A 176 8.79 -33.91 -14.58
C CYS A 176 9.43 -34.14 -15.95
N TRP A 177 9.81 -33.07 -16.65
CA TRP A 177 10.52 -33.14 -17.92
C TRP A 177 11.86 -33.87 -17.80
N TYR A 178 12.64 -33.60 -16.74
CA TYR A 178 13.91 -34.28 -16.47
C TYR A 178 13.76 -35.80 -16.29
N VAL A 179 12.76 -36.22 -15.50
CA VAL A 179 12.47 -37.64 -15.22
C VAL A 179 11.99 -38.36 -16.48
N LEU A 180 11.08 -37.74 -17.24
CA LEU A 180 10.58 -38.28 -18.50
C LEU A 180 11.68 -38.35 -19.57
N ALA A 181 12.62 -37.42 -19.56
CA ALA A 181 13.79 -37.47 -20.43
C ALA A 181 14.71 -38.66 -20.09
N ILE A 182 14.93 -38.99 -18.82
CA ILE A 182 15.64 -40.21 -18.41
C ILE A 182 14.91 -41.45 -18.93
N GLN A 183 13.58 -41.50 -18.81
CA GLN A 183 12.76 -42.58 -19.36
C GLN A 183 12.93 -42.73 -20.87
N ARG A 184 13.01 -41.60 -21.59
CA ARG A 184 13.18 -41.58 -23.06
C ARG A 184 14.57 -42.08 -23.48
N VAL A 185 15.63 -41.69 -22.76
CA VAL A 185 16.98 -42.20 -23.01
C VAL A 185 17.05 -43.70 -22.73
N ALA A 186 16.44 -44.17 -21.64
CA ALA A 186 16.36 -45.60 -21.34
C ALA A 186 15.63 -46.40 -22.45
N ALA A 187 14.60 -45.82 -23.07
CA ALA A 187 13.92 -46.42 -24.22
C ALA A 187 14.83 -46.51 -25.46
N CYS A 188 15.64 -45.48 -25.75
CA CYS A 188 16.63 -45.53 -26.83
C CYS A 188 17.65 -46.65 -26.59
N LEU A 189 18.17 -46.77 -25.36
CA LEU A 189 19.16 -47.79 -25.01
C LEU A 189 18.62 -49.21 -25.21
N ARG A 190 17.37 -49.45 -24.82
CA ARG A 190 16.70 -50.74 -25.05
C ARG A 190 16.52 -51.04 -26.53
N GLN A 191 16.01 -50.07 -27.29
CA GLN A 191 15.78 -50.25 -28.74
C GLN A 191 17.08 -50.55 -29.50
N GLU A 192 18.17 -49.86 -29.16
CA GLU A 192 19.47 -50.11 -29.79
C GLU A 192 20.04 -51.48 -29.39
N CYS A 193 19.76 -51.93 -28.17
CA CYS A 193 20.18 -53.25 -27.71
C CYS A 193 19.41 -54.39 -28.37
N ASP A 194 18.09 -54.25 -28.49
CA ASP A 194 17.24 -55.20 -29.22
C ASP A 194 17.69 -55.32 -30.68
N ARG A 195 18.13 -54.22 -31.30
CA ARG A 195 18.64 -54.21 -32.67
C ARG A 195 19.99 -54.91 -32.83
N ARG A 196 20.83 -54.91 -31.79
CA ARG A 196 22.19 -55.47 -31.81
C ARG A 196 22.32 -56.83 -31.11
N ASN A 197 21.22 -57.40 -30.58
CA ASN A 197 21.22 -58.60 -29.74
C ASN A 197 22.28 -58.53 -28.63
N CYS A 198 22.27 -57.45 -27.83
CA CYS A 198 23.18 -57.33 -26.70
C CYS A 198 22.57 -57.79 -25.37
N ASN A 199 23.43 -58.21 -24.43
CA ASN A 199 23.08 -58.32 -23.02
C ASN A 199 23.51 -57.00 -22.33
N LEU A 200 22.69 -55.95 -22.46
CA LEU A 200 22.94 -54.66 -21.82
C LEU A 200 22.24 -54.60 -20.47
N SER A 201 23.02 -54.49 -19.38
CA SER A 201 22.48 -54.06 -18.10
C SER A 201 22.27 -52.54 -18.12
N LEU A 202 21.04 -52.08 -17.91
CA LEU A 202 20.73 -50.64 -17.81
C LEU A 202 21.09 -50.05 -16.44
N SER A 203 21.41 -50.91 -15.47
CA SER A 203 21.85 -50.55 -14.11
C SER A 203 23.37 -50.36 -14.05
N CYS A 204 23.83 -49.38 -13.27
CA CYS A 204 25.26 -49.24 -12.96
C CYS A 204 25.70 -50.29 -11.92
N SER A 205 27.00 -50.60 -11.87
CA SER A 205 27.57 -51.55 -10.89
C SER A 205 27.29 -51.17 -9.43
N GLU A 206 27.17 -49.88 -9.16
CA GLU A 206 26.61 -49.34 -7.92
C GLU A 206 25.30 -48.60 -8.24
N GLU A 207 24.21 -49.03 -7.62
CA GLU A 207 22.89 -48.39 -7.74
C GLU A 207 22.87 -46.98 -7.16
N VAL A 208 23.64 -46.77 -6.08
CA VAL A 208 23.78 -45.51 -5.36
C VAL A 208 25.24 -45.07 -5.40
N CYS A 209 25.50 -43.93 -6.03
CA CYS A 209 26.84 -43.39 -6.16
C CYS A 209 26.98 -42.06 -5.42
N TYR A 210 28.07 -41.86 -4.68
CA TYR A 210 28.30 -40.66 -3.89
C TYR A 210 29.35 -39.75 -4.55
N GLN A 211 28.95 -38.95 -5.53
CA GLN A 211 29.89 -38.11 -6.29
C GLN A 211 30.40 -36.89 -5.49
N PHE A 212 29.67 -36.46 -4.46
CA PHE A 212 29.95 -35.26 -3.65
C PHE A 212 31.00 -35.47 -2.53
N MET A 213 31.28 -36.71 -2.13
CA MET A 213 32.15 -37.01 -0.99
C MET A 213 33.59 -37.42 -1.38
N LEU A 214 33.93 -37.51 -2.68
CA LEU A 214 35.27 -37.92 -3.08
C LEU A 214 36.22 -36.71 -3.21
N PRO A 215 37.46 -36.80 -2.69
CA PRO A 215 38.50 -35.81 -2.90
C PRO A 215 38.78 -35.61 -4.41
N THR A 216 39.10 -34.38 -4.80
CA THR A 216 39.36 -33.90 -6.17
C THR A 216 40.62 -34.48 -6.84
N GLY A 217 40.85 -35.79 -6.75
CA GLY A 217 42.08 -36.43 -7.23
C GLY A 217 41.94 -37.87 -7.75
N THR A 218 40.78 -38.53 -7.67
CA THR A 218 40.62 -39.86 -8.26
C THR A 218 40.28 -39.75 -9.75
N VAL A 219 41.26 -40.08 -10.59
CA VAL A 219 41.10 -40.24 -12.05
C VAL A 219 40.22 -41.45 -12.31
N GLY A 220 38.92 -41.21 -12.42
CA GLY A 220 37.89 -42.21 -12.68
C GLY A 220 36.56 -41.72 -12.14
N SER A 221 35.53 -41.63 -12.99
CA SER A 221 34.15 -41.46 -12.52
C SER A 221 33.77 -42.75 -11.78
N PRO A 222 33.57 -42.76 -10.45
CA PRO A 222 33.27 -43.99 -9.70
C PRO A 222 31.96 -44.65 -10.16
N CYS A 223 31.02 -43.87 -10.72
CA CYS A 223 29.75 -44.35 -11.27
C CYS A 223 29.86 -44.71 -12.78
N GLY A 224 31.07 -44.73 -13.33
CA GLY A 224 31.35 -45.12 -14.70
C GLY A 224 32.06 -46.46 -14.71
N GLY A 225 31.47 -47.46 -15.37
CA GLY A 225 32.03 -48.81 -15.41
C GLY A 225 33.49 -48.80 -15.88
N ASN A 226 34.32 -49.64 -15.24
CA ASN A 226 35.68 -49.92 -15.68
C ASN A 226 35.65 -50.52 -17.09
N SER A 227 35.79 -49.69 -18.11
CA SER A 227 36.03 -50.15 -19.47
C SER A 227 37.14 -49.32 -20.09
N THR A 228 38.28 -49.99 -20.28
CA THR A 228 39.51 -49.53 -20.94
C THR A 228 39.39 -49.49 -22.47
N THR A 229 38.20 -49.65 -23.02
CA THR A 229 37.95 -49.48 -24.45
C THR A 229 37.61 -48.02 -24.73
N MET A 230 38.25 -47.42 -25.74
CA MET A 230 37.84 -46.11 -26.26
C MET A 230 36.40 -46.19 -26.76
N VAL A 231 35.43 -45.87 -25.90
CA VAL A 231 34.01 -45.90 -26.25
C VAL A 231 33.68 -44.64 -27.05
N ARG A 232 33.49 -44.82 -28.35
CA ARG A 232 32.74 -43.95 -29.25
C ARG A 232 31.53 -43.39 -28.49
N LYS A 233 31.27 -42.08 -28.53
CA LYS A 233 30.10 -41.45 -27.85
C LYS A 233 28.88 -42.38 -27.96
N PRO A 234 28.23 -42.76 -26.83
CA PRO A 234 27.09 -43.65 -26.90
C PRO A 234 26.00 -43.00 -27.76
N LEU A 235 25.51 -43.72 -28.77
CA LEU A 235 24.60 -43.23 -29.81
C LEU A 235 23.35 -42.54 -29.23
N CYS A 236 22.86 -43.01 -28.08
CA CYS A 236 21.70 -42.47 -27.38
C CYS A 236 21.97 -41.24 -26.48
N LEU A 237 23.23 -40.82 -26.30
CA LEU A 237 23.57 -39.55 -25.64
C LEU A 237 24.21 -38.55 -26.62
N ASP A 238 24.22 -38.88 -27.90
CA ASP A 238 24.66 -37.96 -28.94
C ASP A 238 23.51 -37.08 -29.40
N VAL A 239 23.72 -35.76 -29.32
CA VAL A 239 22.71 -34.74 -29.64
C VAL A 239 22.36 -34.75 -31.14
N GLN A 240 23.30 -35.21 -31.97
CA GLN A 240 23.13 -35.38 -33.42
C GLN A 240 22.77 -36.82 -33.81
N GLY A 241 22.42 -37.66 -32.81
CA GLY A 241 22.07 -39.06 -33.04
C GLY A 241 20.78 -39.23 -33.86
N PRO A 242 20.57 -40.41 -34.46
CA PRO A 242 19.40 -40.69 -35.31
C PRO A 242 18.09 -40.89 -34.53
N PHE A 243 18.15 -40.99 -33.20
CA PHE A 243 16.97 -41.23 -32.37
C PHE A 243 16.20 -39.93 -32.11
N ASN A 244 14.90 -39.92 -32.39
CA ASN A 244 14.07 -38.73 -32.17
C ASN A 244 13.66 -38.61 -30.70
N TYR A 245 14.22 -37.60 -30.02
CA TYR A 245 13.94 -37.29 -28.62
C TYR A 245 12.78 -36.31 -28.41
N GLY A 246 12.25 -35.69 -29.48
CA GLY A 246 11.19 -34.68 -29.39
C GLY A 246 11.51 -33.60 -28.35
N ILE A 247 10.57 -33.36 -27.42
CA ILE A 247 10.70 -32.32 -26.38
C ILE A 247 11.88 -32.56 -25.41
N TYR A 248 12.45 -33.77 -25.38
CA TYR A 248 13.54 -34.15 -24.47
C TYR A 248 14.93 -33.98 -25.07
N HIS A 249 15.04 -33.53 -26.33
CA HIS A 249 16.32 -33.37 -27.02
C HIS A 249 17.32 -32.51 -26.23
N TRP A 250 16.84 -31.41 -25.64
CA TRP A 250 17.66 -30.49 -24.85
C TRP A 250 18.04 -31.04 -23.46
N ALA A 251 17.43 -32.13 -23.01
CA ALA A 251 17.73 -32.76 -21.73
C ALA A 251 18.97 -33.67 -21.79
N LEU A 252 19.38 -34.14 -22.97
CA LEU A 252 20.50 -35.07 -23.16
C LEU A 252 21.82 -34.61 -22.48
N PRO A 253 22.30 -33.38 -22.70
CA PRO A 253 23.51 -32.90 -22.01
C PRO A 253 23.29 -32.65 -20.51
N VAL A 254 22.04 -32.46 -20.07
CA VAL A 254 21.70 -32.14 -18.68
C VAL A 254 21.68 -33.40 -17.81
N ILE A 255 21.06 -34.48 -18.28
CA ILE A 255 20.93 -35.76 -17.56
C ILE A 255 22.28 -36.43 -17.33
N SER A 256 23.18 -36.31 -18.31
CA SER A 256 24.53 -36.88 -18.30
C SER A 256 25.61 -35.94 -17.76
N SER A 257 25.22 -34.76 -17.26
CA SER A 257 26.14 -33.80 -16.66
C SER A 257 26.62 -34.28 -15.28
N ASN A 258 27.87 -34.02 -14.93
CA ASN A 258 28.38 -34.25 -13.57
C ASN A 258 28.06 -33.09 -12.61
N SER A 259 27.62 -31.95 -13.13
CA SER A 259 27.35 -30.76 -12.30
C SER A 259 25.91 -30.76 -11.80
N VAL A 260 25.75 -30.79 -10.46
CA VAL A 260 24.44 -30.67 -9.78
C VAL A 260 23.75 -29.35 -10.15
N ALA A 261 24.51 -28.26 -10.29
CA ALA A 261 23.96 -26.97 -10.68
C ALA A 261 23.32 -27.01 -12.07
N VAL A 262 23.93 -27.74 -13.02
CA VAL A 262 23.35 -27.93 -14.37
C VAL A 262 22.07 -28.76 -14.29
N LYS A 263 22.08 -29.84 -13.50
CA LYS A 263 20.90 -30.71 -13.30
C LYS A 263 19.71 -29.98 -12.66
N ILE A 264 19.94 -28.94 -11.86
CA ILE A 264 18.87 -28.17 -11.20
C ILE A 264 18.44 -26.96 -12.04
N LEU A 265 19.39 -26.14 -12.52
CA LEU A 265 19.08 -24.85 -13.15
C LEU A 265 18.46 -25.01 -14.54
N TYR A 266 18.94 -25.95 -15.36
CA TYR A 266 18.45 -26.12 -16.73
C TYR A 266 17.00 -26.61 -16.78
N PRO A 267 16.57 -27.60 -15.97
CA PRO A 267 15.16 -27.98 -15.93
C PRO A 267 14.25 -26.86 -15.42
N ILE A 268 14.68 -26.07 -14.42
CA ILE A 268 13.94 -24.89 -13.96
C ILE A 268 13.80 -23.87 -15.11
N PHE A 269 14.88 -23.62 -15.83
CA PHE A 269 14.88 -22.72 -16.99
C PHE A 269 13.95 -23.22 -18.10
N TRP A 270 13.98 -24.51 -18.42
CA TRP A 270 13.05 -25.12 -19.37
C TRP A 270 11.59 -24.94 -18.91
N GLY A 271 11.28 -25.22 -17.65
CA GLY A 271 9.93 -25.04 -17.11
C GLY A 271 9.48 -23.57 -17.08
N LEU A 272 10.39 -22.62 -16.86
CA LEU A 272 10.10 -21.17 -16.96
C LEU A 272 9.81 -20.76 -18.40
N MET A 273 10.65 -21.21 -19.34
CA MET A 273 10.48 -20.98 -20.77
C MET A 273 9.09 -21.48 -21.23
N THR A 274 8.80 -22.77 -21.01
CA THR A 274 7.56 -23.39 -21.48
C THR A 274 6.30 -22.83 -20.80
N LEU A 275 6.31 -22.65 -19.47
CA LEU A 275 5.13 -22.11 -18.77
C LEU A 275 4.92 -20.60 -19.02
N SER A 276 5.94 -19.88 -19.48
CA SER A 276 5.81 -18.47 -19.85
C SER A 276 5.34 -18.27 -21.27
N THR A 277 5.12 -19.36 -22.00
CA THR A 277 4.78 -19.37 -23.43
C THR A 277 5.83 -18.68 -24.32
N PHE A 278 7.02 -18.38 -23.77
CA PHE A 278 8.18 -17.89 -24.51
C PHE A 278 9.03 -19.09 -24.92
N GLY A 279 9.30 -19.27 -26.22
CA GLY A 279 10.15 -20.38 -26.71
C GLY A 279 9.43 -21.72 -26.87
N ASN A 280 8.16 -21.71 -27.31
CA ASN A 280 7.30 -22.88 -27.52
C ASN A 280 7.68 -23.76 -28.74
N ASP A 281 8.95 -24.15 -28.91
CA ASP A 281 9.28 -25.27 -29.82
C ASP A 281 9.10 -26.60 -29.07
N LEU A 282 7.88 -26.84 -28.56
CA LEU A 282 7.48 -28.16 -28.11
C LEU A 282 7.13 -28.98 -29.34
N GLU A 283 8.09 -29.76 -29.82
CA GLU A 283 7.90 -30.73 -30.91
C GLU A 283 7.78 -32.15 -30.32
N PRO A 284 6.57 -32.58 -29.89
CA PRO A 284 6.40 -33.91 -29.34
C PRO A 284 6.56 -34.99 -30.42
N THR A 285 7.15 -36.14 -30.05
CA THR A 285 7.08 -37.34 -30.89
C THR A 285 5.69 -37.97 -30.88
N SER A 286 5.47 -39.04 -31.66
CA SER A 286 4.21 -39.80 -31.71
C SER A 286 3.85 -40.57 -30.43
N GLN A 287 4.60 -40.36 -29.34
CA GLN A 287 4.37 -41.01 -28.05
C GLN A 287 3.24 -40.33 -27.26
N TRP A 288 2.17 -41.06 -26.95
CA TRP A 288 0.99 -40.52 -26.25
C TRP A 288 1.30 -39.80 -24.93
N LEU A 289 2.22 -40.33 -24.11
CA LEU A 289 2.62 -39.70 -22.83
C LEU A 289 3.27 -38.33 -23.03
N GLU A 290 4.09 -38.18 -24.08
CA GLU A 290 4.75 -36.93 -24.42
C GLU A 290 3.74 -35.89 -24.91
N VAL A 291 2.82 -36.32 -25.77
CA VAL A 291 1.73 -35.46 -26.27
C VAL A 291 0.83 -34.98 -25.13
N ILE A 292 0.40 -35.88 -24.22
CA ILE A 292 -0.45 -35.52 -23.07
C ILE A 292 0.29 -34.56 -22.12
N PHE A 293 1.57 -34.81 -21.85
CA PHE A 293 2.39 -33.92 -21.01
C PHE A 293 2.56 -32.53 -21.65
N SER A 294 2.80 -32.46 -22.95
CA SER A 294 2.88 -31.20 -23.70
C SER A 294 1.56 -30.44 -23.67
N ILE A 295 0.42 -31.10 -23.89
CA ILE A 295 -0.92 -30.46 -23.79
C ILE A 295 -1.12 -29.87 -22.39
N PHE A 296 -0.85 -30.63 -21.33
CA PHE A 296 -1.01 -30.16 -19.96
C PHE A 296 -0.08 -28.98 -19.65
N THR A 297 1.18 -29.04 -20.12
CA THR A 297 2.16 -27.97 -19.88
C THR A 297 1.79 -26.68 -20.60
N VAL A 298 1.29 -26.77 -21.85
CA VAL A 298 0.82 -25.59 -22.60
C VAL A 298 -0.43 -24.98 -21.96
N LEU A 299 -1.44 -25.80 -21.60
CA LEU A 299 -2.67 -25.31 -20.96
C LEU A 299 -2.40 -24.68 -19.60
N SER A 300 -1.58 -25.33 -18.77
CA SER A 300 -1.19 -24.79 -17.45
C SER A 300 -0.32 -23.54 -17.59
N GLY A 301 0.59 -23.49 -18.55
CA GLY A 301 1.40 -22.30 -18.86
C GLY A 301 0.54 -21.10 -19.24
N LEU A 302 -0.39 -21.28 -20.19
CA LEU A 302 -1.32 -20.23 -20.60
C LEU A 302 -2.17 -19.72 -19.42
N MET A 303 -2.69 -20.63 -18.60
CA MET A 303 -3.46 -20.27 -17.39
C MET A 303 -2.61 -19.50 -16.38
N LEU A 304 -1.39 -19.96 -16.07
CA LEU A 304 -0.51 -19.31 -15.10
C LEU A 304 -0.04 -17.93 -15.58
N PHE A 305 0.31 -17.81 -16.87
CA PHE A 305 0.75 -16.56 -17.45
C PHE A 305 -0.36 -15.50 -17.50
N THR A 306 -1.58 -15.89 -17.88
CA THR A 306 -2.74 -14.99 -17.86
C THR A 306 -3.08 -14.52 -16.44
N LEU A 307 -3.01 -15.41 -15.44
CA LEU A 307 -3.16 -15.05 -14.04
C LEU A 307 -2.07 -14.09 -13.56
N LEU A 308 -0.82 -14.33 -13.94
CA LEU A 308 0.30 -13.45 -13.60
C LEU A 308 0.08 -12.03 -14.15
N ILE A 309 -0.26 -11.92 -15.44
CA ILE A 309 -0.57 -10.63 -16.07
C ILE A 309 -1.73 -9.93 -15.36
N GLY A 310 -2.84 -10.64 -15.12
CA GLY A 310 -4.01 -10.08 -14.43
C GLY A 310 -3.67 -9.53 -13.05
N ASN A 311 -2.88 -10.28 -12.27
CA ASN A 311 -2.45 -9.85 -10.94
C ASN A 311 -1.48 -8.66 -10.99
N ILE A 312 -0.54 -8.62 -11.95
CA ILE A 312 0.35 -7.48 -12.19
C ILE A 312 -0.47 -6.23 -12.54
N GLN A 313 -1.50 -6.37 -13.37
CA GLN A 313 -2.37 -5.26 -13.73
C GLN A 313 -3.12 -4.71 -12.51
N VAL A 314 -3.69 -5.57 -11.66
CA VAL A 314 -4.35 -5.15 -10.40
C VAL A 314 -3.36 -4.44 -9.46
N PHE A 315 -2.16 -5.01 -9.29
CA PHE A 315 -1.07 -4.39 -8.54
C PHE A 315 -0.76 -2.98 -9.07
N LEU A 316 -0.52 -2.86 -10.38
CA LEU A 316 -0.16 -1.58 -11.00
C LEU A 316 -1.30 -0.56 -10.88
N HIS A 317 -2.55 -0.98 -11.04
CA HIS A 317 -3.71 -0.11 -10.84
C HIS A 317 -3.78 0.44 -9.42
N SER A 318 -3.55 -0.40 -8.41
CA SER A 318 -3.61 0.03 -7.01
C SER A 318 -2.48 1.01 -6.64
N VAL A 319 -1.23 0.73 -7.04
CA VAL A 319 -0.09 1.62 -6.80
C VAL A 319 -0.24 2.95 -7.54
N MET A 320 -0.77 2.91 -8.76
CA MET A 320 -0.95 4.10 -9.60
C MET A 320 -2.27 4.83 -9.34
N ALA A 321 -3.16 4.34 -8.46
CA ALA A 321 -4.50 4.88 -8.25
C ALA A 321 -4.48 6.36 -7.86
N LYS A 322 -3.69 6.72 -6.84
CA LYS A 322 -3.60 8.09 -6.33
C LYS A 322 -3.02 9.05 -7.38
N LYS A 323 -1.94 8.66 -8.06
CA LYS A 323 -1.33 9.44 -9.13
C LYS A 323 -2.29 9.63 -10.31
N ARG A 324 -2.99 8.57 -10.71
CA ARG A 324 -3.99 8.62 -11.78
C ARG A 324 -5.17 9.52 -11.42
N LYS A 325 -5.66 9.46 -10.18
CA LYS A 325 -6.72 10.36 -9.66
C LYS A 325 -6.32 11.84 -9.80
N MET A 326 -5.09 12.19 -9.41
CA MET A 326 -4.54 13.55 -9.60
C MET A 326 -4.48 13.95 -11.07
N GLN A 327 -3.92 13.08 -11.92
CA GLN A 327 -3.76 13.35 -13.35
C GLN A 327 -5.10 13.56 -14.06
N LEU A 328 -6.10 12.71 -13.76
CA LEU A 328 -7.46 12.85 -14.30
C LEU A 328 -8.08 14.18 -13.86
N ARG A 329 -8.03 14.51 -12.56
CA ARG A 329 -8.54 15.78 -12.03
C ARG A 329 -7.89 16.99 -12.72
N CYS A 330 -6.57 16.98 -12.88
CA CYS A 330 -5.83 18.03 -13.56
C CYS A 330 -6.23 18.16 -15.04
N ARG A 331 -6.36 17.03 -15.76
CA ARG A 331 -6.77 17.02 -17.17
C ARG A 331 -8.19 17.56 -17.34
N ASP A 332 -9.12 17.12 -16.51
CA ASP A 332 -10.53 17.51 -16.59
C ASP A 332 -10.70 19.00 -16.24
N MET A 333 -9.96 19.48 -15.23
CA MET A 333 -9.89 20.92 -14.92
C MET A 333 -9.32 21.72 -16.09
N GLU A 334 -8.21 21.27 -16.70
CA GLU A 334 -7.59 21.97 -17.83
C GLU A 334 -8.50 22.01 -19.07
N TRP A 335 -9.24 20.92 -19.32
CA TRP A 335 -10.27 20.89 -20.35
C TRP A 335 -11.39 21.88 -20.04
N TRP A 336 -11.92 21.88 -18.82
CA TRP A 336 -12.98 22.79 -18.40
C TRP A 336 -12.56 24.26 -18.51
N MET A 337 -11.34 24.60 -18.05
CA MET A 337 -10.80 25.96 -18.13
C MET A 337 -10.64 26.44 -19.58
N ARG A 338 -10.23 25.55 -20.50
CA ARG A 338 -10.14 25.86 -21.94
C ARG A 338 -11.53 26.07 -22.55
N ARG A 339 -12.49 25.21 -22.23
CA ARG A 339 -13.87 25.32 -22.73
C ARG A 339 -14.54 26.63 -22.29
N ARG A 340 -14.22 27.10 -21.09
CA ARG A 340 -14.68 28.39 -20.54
C ARG A 340 -13.83 29.59 -20.95
N GLN A 341 -12.79 29.39 -21.77
CA GLN A 341 -11.88 30.44 -22.27
C GLN A 341 -11.26 31.28 -21.13
N LEU A 342 -10.87 30.65 -20.02
CA LEU A 342 -10.27 31.38 -18.90
C LEU A 342 -8.93 32.02 -19.30
N PRO A 343 -8.64 33.26 -18.86
CA PRO A 343 -7.36 33.91 -19.09
C PRO A 343 -6.17 33.09 -18.56
N SER A 344 -5.02 33.19 -19.22
CA SER A 344 -3.79 32.45 -18.89
C SER A 344 -3.38 32.60 -17.42
N ARG A 345 -3.46 33.83 -16.89
CA ARG A 345 -3.16 34.16 -15.49
C ARG A 345 -4.08 33.42 -14.51
N LEU A 346 -5.37 33.31 -14.81
CA LEU A 346 -6.32 32.59 -13.96
C LEU A 346 -6.08 31.08 -14.03
N ARG A 347 -5.81 30.54 -15.23
CA ARG A 347 -5.44 29.13 -15.42
C ARG A 347 -4.19 28.75 -14.64
N GLN A 348 -3.19 29.63 -14.59
CA GLN A 348 -1.97 29.40 -13.82
C GLN A 348 -2.24 29.41 -12.31
N ARG A 349 -3.08 30.32 -11.82
CA ARG A 349 -3.50 30.36 -10.41
C ARG A 349 -4.24 29.08 -10.01
N VAL A 350 -5.20 28.62 -10.81
CA VAL A 350 -5.92 27.35 -10.56
C VAL A 350 -4.96 26.16 -10.54
N ARG A 351 -4.04 26.07 -11.50
CA ARG A 351 -3.00 25.01 -11.52
C ARG A 351 -2.11 25.04 -10.29
N HIS A 352 -1.73 26.22 -9.81
CA HIS A 352 -0.93 26.37 -8.61
C HIS A 352 -1.69 25.91 -7.36
N TYR A 353 -2.94 26.34 -7.22
CA TYR A 353 -3.83 25.92 -6.13
C TYR A 353 -4.02 24.40 -6.07
N GLU A 354 -4.34 23.75 -7.20
CA GLU A 354 -4.56 22.30 -7.24
C GLU A 354 -3.29 21.50 -6.90
N ARG A 355 -2.11 21.93 -7.38
CA ARG A 355 -0.84 21.28 -7.03
C ARG A 355 -0.55 21.38 -5.54
N GLN A 356 -0.77 22.56 -4.95
CA GLN A 356 -0.52 22.80 -3.54
C GLN A 356 -1.51 22.03 -2.67
N ARG A 357 -2.81 22.07 -3.00
CA ARG A 357 -3.85 21.27 -2.34
C ARG A 357 -3.49 19.78 -2.34
N TRP A 358 -2.97 19.26 -3.45
CA TRP A 358 -2.55 17.86 -3.53
C TRP A 358 -1.29 17.56 -2.71
N ALA A 359 -0.33 18.49 -2.65
CA ALA A 359 0.87 18.33 -1.83
C ALA A 359 0.55 18.32 -0.34
N THR A 360 -0.39 19.16 0.10
CA THR A 360 -0.80 19.27 1.51
C THR A 360 -1.77 18.17 1.94
N MET A 361 -2.88 17.99 1.22
CA MET A 361 -3.98 17.10 1.65
C MET A 361 -4.02 15.79 0.88
N GLY A 362 -3.04 15.52 0.01
CA GLY A 362 -3.01 14.29 -0.79
C GLY A 362 -4.17 14.14 -1.78
N GLY A 363 -5.00 15.18 -1.96
CA GLY A 363 -6.13 15.17 -2.89
C GLY A 363 -7.48 14.77 -2.34
N ASP A 364 -7.53 14.36 -1.07
CA ASP A 364 -8.77 14.02 -0.38
C ASP A 364 -9.16 15.15 0.57
N ASP A 365 -10.45 15.30 0.85
CA ASP A 365 -10.92 16.25 1.84
C ASP A 365 -10.77 15.64 3.25
N GLU A 366 -10.18 16.38 4.19
CA GLU A 366 -10.06 15.94 5.59
C GLU A 366 -11.44 15.59 6.17
N MET A 367 -12.49 16.29 5.74
CA MET A 367 -13.85 16.06 6.20
C MET A 367 -14.48 14.80 5.60
N ASP A 368 -14.03 14.36 4.42
CA ASP A 368 -14.49 13.10 3.83
C ASP A 368 -13.91 11.90 4.60
N MET A 369 -12.69 12.02 5.14
CA MET A 369 -12.06 10.94 5.92
C MET A 369 -12.81 10.59 7.21
N ILE A 370 -13.48 11.58 7.83
CA ILE A 370 -14.21 11.42 9.09
C ILE A 370 -15.73 11.30 8.87
N LYS A 371 -16.19 11.24 7.63
CA LYS A 371 -17.61 11.26 7.29
C LYS A 371 -18.35 10.01 7.79
N ASP A 372 -17.71 8.86 7.71
CA ASP A 372 -18.28 7.55 8.07
C ASP A 372 -18.15 7.26 9.57
N LEU A 373 -17.48 8.13 10.34
CA LEU A 373 -17.38 7.99 11.78
C LEU A 373 -18.71 8.38 12.47
N PRO A 374 -19.06 7.72 13.59
CA PRO A 374 -20.15 8.15 14.45
C PRO A 374 -20.04 9.64 14.81
N GLN A 375 -21.20 10.30 14.95
CA GLN A 375 -21.26 11.75 15.16
C GLN A 375 -20.48 12.23 16.38
N GLY A 376 -20.46 11.45 17.48
CA GLY A 376 -19.68 11.76 18.68
C GLY A 376 -18.19 11.86 18.38
N LEU A 377 -17.59 10.80 17.81
CA LEU A 377 -16.17 10.77 17.44
C LEU A 377 -15.79 11.90 16.47
N ARG A 378 -16.66 12.17 15.48
CA ARG A 378 -16.42 13.27 14.55
C ARG A 378 -16.35 14.63 15.26
N ARG A 379 -17.20 14.85 16.27
CA ARG A 379 -17.19 16.08 17.08
C ARG A 379 -15.93 16.18 17.93
N ASP A 380 -15.52 15.09 18.57
CA ASP A 380 -14.31 15.05 19.40
C ASP A 380 -13.05 15.36 18.58
N ILE A 381 -12.94 14.78 17.38
CA ILE A 381 -11.84 15.07 16.45
C ILE A 381 -11.83 16.54 16.06
N LYS A 382 -12.98 17.10 15.64
CA LYS A 382 -13.07 18.52 15.29
C LYS A 382 -12.69 19.41 16.47
N ARG A 383 -13.20 19.12 17.67
CA ARG A 383 -12.86 19.86 18.91
C ARG A 383 -11.35 19.83 19.13
N TYR A 384 -10.73 18.66 19.10
CA TYR A 384 -9.29 18.52 19.29
C TYR A 384 -8.47 19.38 18.29
N LEU A 385 -8.87 19.43 17.03
CA LEU A 385 -8.14 20.16 15.99
C LEU A 385 -8.25 21.69 16.07
N CYS A 386 -9.37 22.23 16.55
CA CYS A 386 -9.62 23.68 16.47
C CYS A 386 -9.81 24.41 17.81
N LEU A 387 -9.99 23.70 18.94
CA LEU A 387 -10.30 24.32 20.23
C LEU A 387 -9.23 25.35 20.66
N ASP A 388 -7.95 25.01 20.56
CA ASP A 388 -6.85 25.89 20.95
C ASP A 388 -6.80 27.16 20.10
N LEU A 389 -7.12 27.04 18.80
CA LEU A 389 -7.18 28.18 17.87
C LEU A 389 -8.38 29.07 18.17
N ILE A 390 -9.54 28.48 18.47
CA ILE A 390 -10.76 29.21 18.81
C ILE A 390 -10.57 29.97 20.15
N LYS A 391 -9.96 29.33 21.16
CA LYS A 391 -9.70 29.95 22.47
C LYS A 391 -8.71 31.11 22.44
N LYS A 392 -7.92 31.26 21.36
CA LYS A 392 -7.07 32.45 21.14
C LYS A 392 -7.89 33.70 20.83
N VAL A 393 -9.13 33.56 20.36
CA VAL A 393 -10.01 34.71 20.19
C VAL A 393 -10.52 35.15 21.55
N PRO A 394 -10.23 36.39 21.99
CA PRO A 394 -10.56 36.84 23.34
C PRO A 394 -12.05 36.74 23.69
N LEU A 395 -12.91 36.81 22.66
CA LEU A 395 -14.36 36.66 22.80
C LEU A 395 -14.77 35.21 23.13
N PHE A 396 -14.06 34.22 22.60
CA PHE A 396 -14.38 32.79 22.79
C PHE A 396 -13.66 32.19 24.00
N HIS A 397 -12.59 32.81 24.50
CA HIS A 397 -11.78 32.32 25.60
C HIS A 397 -12.59 31.97 26.87
N ASN A 398 -13.60 32.80 27.20
CA ASN A 398 -14.40 32.69 28.42
C ASN A 398 -15.80 32.07 28.18
N LEU A 399 -16.02 31.43 27.02
CA LEU A 399 -17.30 30.77 26.75
C LEU A 399 -17.34 29.37 27.36
N ASP A 400 -18.54 28.94 27.73
CA ASP A 400 -18.78 27.60 28.25
C ASP A 400 -18.42 26.53 27.20
N ASP A 401 -17.95 25.36 27.66
CA ASP A 401 -17.52 24.27 26.77
C ASP A 401 -18.61 23.85 25.78
N LEU A 402 -19.89 23.87 26.19
CA LEU A 402 -21.04 23.60 25.32
C LEU A 402 -21.10 24.53 24.10
N ILE A 403 -20.77 25.81 24.27
CA ILE A 403 -20.77 26.79 23.19
C ILE A 403 -19.54 26.58 22.30
N LEU A 404 -18.38 26.31 22.92
CA LEU A 404 -17.15 25.99 22.20
C LEU A 404 -17.32 24.73 21.33
N ASP A 405 -17.99 23.69 21.83
CA ASP A 405 -18.32 22.49 21.06
C ASP A 405 -19.19 22.81 19.85
N ASN A 406 -20.19 23.67 20.04
CA ASN A 406 -21.06 24.10 18.95
C ASN A 406 -20.34 24.94 17.89
N ILE A 407 -19.32 25.72 18.29
CA ILE A 407 -18.43 26.43 17.37
C ILE A 407 -17.56 25.41 16.63
N CYS A 408 -16.86 24.53 17.35
CA CYS A 408 -15.94 23.54 16.77
C CYS A 408 -16.62 22.64 15.73
N ASP A 409 -17.86 22.21 15.98
CA ASP A 409 -18.60 21.34 15.03
C ASP A 409 -18.94 22.05 13.72
N ARG A 410 -19.07 23.38 13.72
CA ARG A 410 -19.50 24.20 12.57
C ARG A 410 -18.35 24.83 11.78
N VAL A 411 -17.14 24.74 12.30
CA VAL A 411 -15.93 25.19 11.63
C VAL A 411 -15.58 24.26 10.46
N LYS A 412 -15.10 24.84 9.35
CA LYS A 412 -14.67 24.09 8.16
C LYS A 412 -13.20 24.35 7.85
N PRO A 413 -12.41 23.33 7.47
CA PRO A 413 -11.05 23.54 7.00
C PRO A 413 -11.05 24.28 5.65
N LEU A 414 -10.07 25.15 5.45
CA LEU A 414 -9.86 25.96 4.26
C LEU A 414 -8.37 26.00 3.93
N VAL A 415 -8.05 25.91 2.64
CA VAL A 415 -6.67 25.97 2.13
C VAL A 415 -6.58 27.07 1.09
N PHE A 416 -5.53 27.89 1.17
CA PHE A 416 -5.26 28.98 0.24
C PHE A 416 -3.86 28.86 -0.36
N ALA A 417 -3.77 29.14 -1.66
CA ALA A 417 -2.50 29.18 -2.37
C ALA A 417 -1.64 30.39 -1.95
N ARG A 418 -0.33 30.31 -2.18
CA ARG A 418 0.55 31.46 -2.05
C ARG A 418 0.11 32.60 -2.98
N ASP A 419 0.26 33.84 -2.51
CA ASP A 419 -0.13 35.09 -3.18
C ASP A 419 -1.63 35.22 -3.51
N GLU A 420 -2.45 34.31 -2.97
CA GLU A 420 -3.90 34.36 -3.12
C GLU A 420 -4.49 35.42 -2.19
N LYS A 421 -5.41 36.23 -2.73
CA LYS A 421 -6.12 37.25 -1.95
C LYS A 421 -7.33 36.59 -1.29
N ILE A 422 -7.35 36.56 0.04
CA ILE A 422 -8.45 35.98 0.83
C ILE A 422 -9.68 36.89 0.76
N ILE A 423 -9.50 38.17 1.08
CA ILE A 423 -10.55 39.20 1.08
C ILE A 423 -9.91 40.56 0.77
N ARG A 424 -10.66 41.45 0.11
CA ARG A 424 -10.21 42.82 -0.16
C ARG A 424 -10.86 43.80 0.81
N GLU A 425 -10.18 44.91 1.04
CA GLU A 425 -10.73 46.04 1.80
C GLU A 425 -12.05 46.49 1.15
N GLY A 426 -13.10 46.62 1.95
CA GLY A 426 -14.45 46.95 1.49
C GLY A 426 -15.35 45.76 1.14
N ASP A 427 -14.79 44.57 0.90
CA ASP A 427 -15.59 43.37 0.59
C ASP A 427 -16.40 42.92 1.83
N PRO A 428 -17.60 42.33 1.67
CA PRO A 428 -18.37 41.80 2.79
C PRO A 428 -17.65 40.63 3.46
N VAL A 429 -17.49 40.68 4.78
CA VAL A 429 -16.86 39.62 5.56
C VAL A 429 -17.84 38.46 5.73
N LEU A 430 -17.57 37.33 5.07
CA LEU A 430 -18.46 36.16 5.07
C LEU A 430 -18.19 35.17 6.21
N ARG A 431 -16.97 35.18 6.75
CA ARG A 431 -16.51 34.21 7.76
C ARG A 431 -15.37 34.76 8.59
N ILE A 432 -15.29 34.29 9.84
CA ILE A 432 -14.10 34.43 10.68
C ILE A 432 -13.14 33.31 10.29
N MET A 433 -11.86 33.59 10.10
CA MET A 433 -10.87 32.56 9.78
C MET A 433 -9.75 32.52 10.81
N PHE A 434 -9.43 31.34 11.29
CA PHE A 434 -8.37 31.06 12.25
C PHE A 434 -7.19 30.42 11.52
N ILE A 435 -6.02 31.04 11.55
CA ILE A 435 -4.84 30.58 10.82
C ILE A 435 -4.20 29.43 11.59
N VAL A 436 -4.16 28.24 10.98
CA VAL A 436 -3.51 27.05 11.53
C VAL A 436 -2.02 27.06 11.16
N ARG A 437 -1.74 27.25 9.87
CA ARG A 437 -0.39 27.27 9.29
C ARG A 437 -0.30 28.31 8.18
N GLY A 438 0.91 28.81 7.94
CA GLY A 438 1.19 29.85 6.96
C GLY A 438 1.07 31.27 7.54
N ARG A 439 1.31 32.26 6.67
CA ARG A 439 1.33 33.68 7.04
C ARG A 439 0.50 34.49 6.08
N VAL A 440 -0.29 35.42 6.62
CA VAL A 440 -1.20 36.27 5.85
C VAL A 440 -0.81 37.73 6.04
N LYS A 441 -0.54 38.44 4.94
CA LYS A 441 -0.26 39.87 4.95
C LYS A 441 -1.58 40.65 4.92
N ARG A 442 -1.80 41.47 5.93
CA ARG A 442 -2.85 42.50 5.99
C ARG A 442 -2.29 43.80 5.41
N SER A 443 -3.00 44.41 4.47
CA SER A 443 -2.67 45.70 3.87
C SER A 443 -3.89 46.61 3.88
N GLN A 444 -3.74 47.80 4.44
CA GLN A 444 -4.78 48.84 4.52
C GLN A 444 -4.29 50.12 3.85
N ASN A 445 -5.14 50.74 3.04
CA ASN A 445 -4.82 52.01 2.40
C ASN A 445 -5.14 53.16 3.36
N LEU A 446 -4.13 53.95 3.75
CA LEU A 446 -4.32 55.15 4.57
C LEU A 446 -4.41 56.41 3.70
N SER A 447 -4.92 57.49 4.30
CA SER A 447 -4.94 58.83 3.71
C SER A 447 -3.52 59.26 3.28
N LYS A 448 -3.39 59.89 2.11
CA LYS A 448 -2.13 60.29 1.44
C LYS A 448 -1.35 59.16 0.74
N GLY A 449 -1.99 58.04 0.42
CA GLY A 449 -1.38 56.97 -0.40
C GLY A 449 -0.35 56.10 0.34
N VAL A 450 -0.28 56.22 1.67
CA VAL A 450 0.56 55.35 2.52
C VAL A 450 -0.18 54.05 2.77
N VAL A 451 0.48 52.91 2.56
CA VAL A 451 -0.12 51.58 2.81
C VAL A 451 0.42 51.02 4.12
N ALA A 452 -0.45 50.85 5.12
CA ALA A 452 -0.09 50.16 6.34
C ALA A 452 -0.11 48.65 6.10
N THR A 453 1.00 47.96 6.41
CA THR A 453 1.09 46.50 6.26
C THR A 453 1.45 45.83 7.58
N SER A 454 0.80 44.71 7.86
CA SER A 454 1.11 43.84 9.00
C SER A 454 0.98 42.38 8.58
N THR A 455 1.66 41.48 9.27
CA THR A 455 1.61 40.03 8.99
C THR A 455 0.94 39.32 10.14
N LEU A 456 -0.05 38.48 9.80
CA LEU A 456 -0.71 37.57 10.73
C LEU A 456 0.01 36.24 10.69
N GLU A 457 0.42 35.81 11.88
CA GLU A 457 1.12 34.55 12.12
C GLU A 457 0.14 33.42 12.50
N PRO A 458 0.60 32.16 12.51
CA PRO A 458 -0.20 31.03 13.01
C PRO A 458 -0.79 31.28 14.39
N GLY A 459 -2.08 30.97 14.55
CA GLY A 459 -2.87 31.31 15.73
C GLY A 459 -3.52 32.70 15.68
N GLY A 460 -3.17 33.54 14.72
CA GLY A 460 -3.92 34.75 14.39
C GLY A 460 -5.27 34.42 13.75
N PHE A 461 -6.15 35.42 13.70
CA PHE A 461 -7.46 35.30 13.06
C PHE A 461 -7.80 36.57 12.27
N LEU A 462 -8.72 36.44 11.31
CA LEU A 462 -9.27 37.54 10.51
C LEU A 462 -10.79 37.50 10.52
N GLY A 463 -11.43 38.63 10.21
CA GLY A 463 -12.89 38.76 10.21
C GLY A 463 -13.47 39.14 11.58
N ASP A 464 -12.69 39.80 12.45
CA ASP A 464 -13.14 40.26 13.77
C ASP A 464 -14.34 41.21 13.67
N GLU A 465 -14.56 41.83 12.51
CA GLU A 465 -15.74 42.65 12.23
C GLU A 465 -17.05 41.88 12.45
N LEU A 466 -17.07 40.56 12.17
CA LEU A 466 -18.24 39.71 12.37
C LEU A 466 -18.63 39.55 13.84
N LEU A 467 -17.68 39.66 14.77
CA LEU A 467 -17.97 39.58 16.20
C LEU A 467 -18.89 40.71 16.65
N SER A 468 -18.62 41.93 16.16
CA SER A 468 -19.47 43.10 16.44
C SER A 468 -20.82 43.03 15.74
N TYR A 469 -20.86 42.48 14.53
CA TYR A 469 -22.07 42.29 13.73
C TYR A 469 -23.05 41.32 14.39
N CYS A 470 -22.61 40.15 14.85
CA CYS A 470 -23.51 39.15 15.45
C CYS A 470 -24.09 39.60 16.81
N LEU A 471 -23.37 40.46 17.54
CA LEU A 471 -23.84 41.02 18.81
C LEU A 471 -24.78 42.23 18.64
N ARG A 472 -24.91 42.79 17.43
CA ARG A 472 -25.70 43.99 17.16
C ARG A 472 -27.19 43.74 17.42
N ARG A 473 -27.86 44.72 18.05
CA ARG A 473 -29.31 44.79 18.25
C ARG A 473 -29.80 46.22 17.92
N PRO A 474 -30.95 46.44 17.26
CA PRO A 474 -31.66 45.45 16.44
C PRO A 474 -30.71 44.88 15.37
N PHE A 475 -30.89 43.60 15.05
CA PHE A 475 -30.02 42.91 14.11
C PHE A 475 -30.27 43.47 12.70
N ILE A 476 -29.19 43.77 11.97
CA ILE A 476 -29.27 44.19 10.57
C ILE A 476 -28.68 43.07 9.75
N ASP A 477 -29.43 42.54 8.78
CA ASP A 477 -28.97 41.47 7.91
C ASP A 477 -28.07 41.99 6.77
N ARG A 478 -27.05 42.76 7.15
CA ARG A 478 -26.05 43.32 6.25
C ARG A 478 -24.66 43.06 6.82
N LEU A 479 -23.90 42.24 6.11
CA LEU A 479 -22.54 41.87 6.51
C LEU A 479 -21.61 43.11 6.58
N PRO A 480 -20.69 43.15 7.56
CA PRO A 480 -19.73 44.24 7.67
C PRO A 480 -18.72 44.17 6.53
N ALA A 481 -18.24 45.34 6.11
CA ALA A 481 -17.15 45.44 5.14
C ALA A 481 -15.80 45.16 5.81
N SER A 482 -14.89 44.52 5.09
CA SER A 482 -13.55 44.20 5.59
C SER A 482 -12.71 45.47 5.74
N SER A 483 -12.02 45.58 6.88
CA SER A 483 -11.17 46.74 7.20
C SER A 483 -9.86 46.81 6.42
N ALA A 484 -9.43 45.73 5.78
CA ALA A 484 -8.16 45.63 5.08
C ALA A 484 -8.18 44.54 4.01
N THR A 485 -7.21 44.57 3.10
CA THR A 485 -6.96 43.47 2.15
C THR A 485 -6.03 42.45 2.78
N PHE A 486 -6.37 41.15 2.67
CA PHE A 486 -5.58 40.05 3.21
C PHE A 486 -5.06 39.16 2.09
N ILE A 487 -3.75 38.94 2.05
CA ILE A 487 -3.05 38.18 0.99
C ILE A 487 -2.16 37.12 1.63
N CYS A 488 -2.25 35.88 1.17
CA CYS A 488 -1.39 34.80 1.63
C CYS A 488 0.06 35.03 1.19
N VAL A 489 1.00 35.10 2.13
CA VAL A 489 2.44 35.15 1.84
C VAL A 489 2.96 33.74 1.51
N GLU A 490 2.37 32.74 2.13
CA GLU A 490 2.69 31.32 2.00
C GLU A 490 1.40 30.50 1.83
N SER A 491 1.54 29.21 1.52
CA SER A 491 0.45 28.23 1.63
C SER A 491 -0.18 28.36 3.01
N THR A 492 -1.46 28.76 3.06
CA THR A 492 -2.15 29.02 4.32
C THR A 492 -3.26 28.01 4.52
N GLU A 493 -3.22 27.30 5.64
CA GLU A 493 -4.28 26.43 6.14
C GLU A 493 -5.01 27.17 7.25
N ALA A 494 -6.33 27.23 7.17
CA ALA A 494 -7.15 27.96 8.11
C ALA A 494 -8.45 27.23 8.38
N PHE A 495 -9.01 27.47 9.55
CA PHE A 495 -10.36 27.07 9.90
C PHE A 495 -11.31 28.25 9.70
N GLY A 496 -12.43 28.05 9.01
CA GLY A 496 -13.43 29.09 8.75
C GLY A 496 -14.72 28.85 9.51
N LEU A 497 -15.24 29.87 10.19
CA LEU A 497 -16.58 29.92 10.77
C LEU A 497 -17.44 30.92 10.00
N ASP A 498 -18.41 30.42 9.23
CA ASP A 498 -19.31 31.25 8.42
C ASP A 498 -20.20 32.15 9.30
N ALA A 499 -20.50 33.36 8.82
CA ALA A 499 -21.31 34.35 9.53
C ALA A 499 -22.70 33.83 9.91
N VAL A 500 -23.30 32.98 9.07
CA VAL A 500 -24.60 32.33 9.34
C VAL A 500 -24.52 31.40 10.55
N HIS A 501 -23.43 30.64 10.67
CA HIS A 501 -23.21 29.75 11.81
C HIS A 501 -22.92 30.53 13.08
N LEU A 502 -22.13 31.61 12.99
CA LEU A 502 -21.87 32.50 14.11
C LEU A 502 -23.17 33.16 14.59
N ARG A 503 -24.02 33.65 13.68
CA ARG A 503 -25.36 34.18 13.99
C ARG A 503 -26.21 33.17 14.75
N TYR A 504 -26.30 31.95 14.23
CA TYR A 504 -27.05 30.87 14.89
C TYR A 504 -26.55 30.65 16.33
N ILE A 505 -25.24 30.59 16.55
CA ILE A 505 -24.65 30.40 17.89
C ILE A 505 -24.99 31.59 18.79
N THR A 506 -24.84 32.82 18.31
CA THR A 506 -25.12 34.01 19.12
C THR A 506 -26.61 34.17 19.46
N ASP A 507 -27.50 33.74 18.56
CA ASP A 507 -28.95 33.80 18.78
C ASP A 507 -29.42 32.65 19.69
N HIS A 508 -28.88 31.43 19.50
CA HIS A 508 -29.23 30.27 20.33
C HIS A 508 -28.73 30.41 21.77
N PHE A 509 -27.51 30.93 21.95
CA PHE A 509 -26.92 31.17 23.28
C PHE A 509 -27.00 32.64 23.70
N ARG A 510 -28.11 33.32 23.35
CA ARG A 510 -28.30 34.76 23.57
C ARG A 510 -28.02 35.19 25.01
N TYR A 511 -28.35 34.36 26.01
CA TYR A 511 -28.12 34.66 27.42
C TYR A 511 -26.65 34.92 27.78
N LYS A 512 -25.69 34.22 27.14
CA LYS A 512 -24.25 34.48 27.34
C LYS A 512 -23.77 35.68 26.55
N PHE A 513 -24.20 35.81 25.30
CA PHE A 513 -23.77 36.89 24.42
C PHE A 513 -24.42 38.24 24.74
N ALA A 514 -25.50 38.27 25.52
CA ALA A 514 -26.10 39.49 26.07
C ALA A 514 -25.32 40.08 27.26
N ASN A 515 -24.38 39.33 27.85
CA ASN A 515 -23.61 39.78 29.00
C ASN A 515 -22.74 41.02 28.66
N GLU A 516 -22.89 42.09 29.43
CA GLU A 516 -22.13 43.33 29.28
C GLU A 516 -20.61 43.12 29.32
N ARG A 517 -20.12 42.16 30.10
CA ARG A 517 -18.68 41.83 30.13
C ARG A 517 -18.19 41.35 28.77
N LEU A 518 -18.98 40.51 28.09
CA LEU A 518 -18.67 39.96 26.77
C LEU A 518 -18.76 41.04 25.69
N LYS A 519 -19.78 41.91 25.76
CA LYS A 519 -19.89 43.08 24.88
C LYS A 519 -18.69 44.04 25.02
N ARG A 520 -18.25 44.32 26.25
CA ARG A 520 -17.06 45.15 26.52
C ARG A 520 -15.80 44.51 25.94
N THR A 521 -15.61 43.21 26.12
CA THR A 521 -14.49 42.47 25.51
C THR A 521 -14.55 42.56 23.98
N ALA A 522 -15.71 42.36 23.38
CA ALA A 522 -15.90 42.49 21.94
C ALA A 522 -15.53 43.89 21.42
N ARG A 523 -15.97 44.96 22.10
CA ARG A 523 -15.61 46.35 21.78
C ARG A 523 -14.11 46.59 21.96
N TYR A 524 -13.53 46.14 23.06
CA TYR A 524 -12.11 46.36 23.36
C TYR A 524 -11.19 45.72 22.32
N TYR A 525 -11.54 44.55 21.78
CA TYR A 525 -10.72 43.85 20.79
C TYR A 525 -11.08 44.16 19.33
N SER A 526 -12.20 44.83 19.06
CA SER A 526 -12.59 45.20 17.70
C SER A 526 -11.65 46.25 17.12
N SER A 527 -11.14 45.99 15.91
CA SER A 527 -10.29 46.94 15.18
C SER A 527 -10.97 48.29 14.97
N ASN A 528 -12.27 48.31 14.68
CA ASN A 528 -13.02 49.54 14.42
C ASN A 528 -13.14 50.42 15.67
N TRP A 529 -13.44 49.80 16.82
CA TRP A 529 -13.54 50.49 18.11
C TRP A 529 -12.20 51.06 18.58
N ARG A 530 -11.10 50.32 18.38
CA ARG A 530 -9.75 50.79 18.67
C ARG A 530 -9.35 51.98 17.81
N THR A 531 -9.64 51.92 16.51
CA THR A 531 -9.37 53.04 15.59
C THR A 531 -10.19 54.27 15.98
N TRP A 532 -11.47 54.09 16.29
CA TRP A 532 -12.31 55.20 16.75
C TRP A 532 -11.82 55.80 18.07
N ALA A 533 -11.50 54.96 19.07
CA ALA A 533 -10.94 55.42 20.34
C ALA A 533 -9.63 56.18 20.13
N ALA A 534 -8.73 55.68 19.26
CA ALA A 534 -7.48 56.36 18.93
C ALA A 534 -7.73 57.73 18.29
N VAL A 535 -8.68 57.84 17.35
CA VAL A 535 -9.05 59.12 16.72
C VAL A 535 -9.60 60.10 17.76
N ILE A 536 -10.51 59.66 18.64
CA ILE A 536 -11.09 60.50 19.70
C ILE A 536 -10.02 60.95 20.70
N ILE A 537 -9.13 60.07 21.13
CA ILE A 537 -8.01 60.41 22.03
C ILE A 537 -7.09 61.42 21.35
N GLN A 538 -6.75 61.22 20.06
CA GLN A 538 -5.92 62.15 19.30
C GLN A 538 -6.57 63.53 19.17
N LEU A 539 -7.88 63.60 18.92
CA LEU A 539 -8.63 64.85 18.88
C LEU A 539 -8.67 65.54 20.25
N GLY A 540 -8.93 64.78 21.31
CA GLY A 540 -8.91 65.27 22.70
C GLY A 540 -7.54 65.83 23.10
N TRP A 541 -6.47 65.10 22.76
CA TRP A 541 -5.09 65.54 22.98
C TRP A 541 -4.76 66.83 22.22
N ARG A 542 -5.12 66.91 20.93
CA ARG A 542 -4.94 68.13 20.13
C ARG A 542 -5.69 69.31 20.75
N ARG A 543 -6.92 69.10 21.25
CA ARG A 543 -7.71 70.12 21.94
C ARG A 543 -7.06 70.59 23.24
N CYS A 544 -6.56 69.66 24.06
CA CYS A 544 -5.83 69.99 25.30
C CYS A 544 -4.56 70.79 24.98
N ARG A 545 -3.75 70.30 24.03
CA ARG A 545 -2.51 70.96 23.57
C ARG A 545 -2.76 72.39 23.07
N MET A 546 -3.83 72.61 22.30
CA MET A 546 -4.22 73.95 21.82
C MET A 546 -4.64 74.88 22.97
N ARG A 547 -5.34 74.36 24.00
CA ARG A 547 -5.70 75.16 25.18
C ARG A 547 -4.50 75.51 26.05
N THR A 548 -3.56 74.59 26.26
CA THR A 548 -2.34 74.84 27.05
C THR A 548 -1.29 75.67 26.30
N ARG A 549 -1.29 75.68 24.96
CA ARG A 549 -0.42 76.56 24.16
C ARG A 549 -1.07 77.91 23.79
N GLY A 550 -2.37 78.06 23.99
CA GLY A 550 -3.16 79.26 23.68
C GLY A 550 -3.18 80.33 24.77
N SER A 551 -2.06 80.57 25.45
CA SER A 551 -1.88 81.75 26.32
C SER A 551 -0.56 82.50 26.07
N VAL A 552 0.17 82.18 25.01
CA VAL A 552 1.33 82.97 24.59
C VAL A 552 1.22 83.22 23.09
N ILE A 553 0.94 84.49 22.74
CA ILE A 553 0.75 85.08 21.41
C ILE A 553 -0.69 85.03 20.88
N ALA A 554 -1.47 86.02 21.32
CA ALA A 554 -2.60 86.55 20.56
C ALA A 554 -2.13 87.83 19.84
N ALA A 555 -1.99 87.79 18.52
CA ALA A 555 -2.08 88.96 17.65
C ALA A 555 -2.26 88.56 16.18
N ALA A 556 -3.31 89.11 15.57
CA ALA A 556 -3.56 89.26 14.13
C ALA A 556 -3.85 88.01 13.27
N ALA A 557 -5.15 87.72 13.05
CA ALA A 557 -5.74 87.60 11.71
C ALA A 557 -7.27 87.42 11.83
N THR A 558 -7.99 88.46 11.39
CA THR A 558 -9.44 88.48 11.15
C THR A 558 -9.86 87.56 10.01
N GLY A 559 -11.00 86.86 10.19
CA GLY A 559 -11.82 86.35 9.08
C GLY A 559 -11.91 84.82 8.96
N ASN A 560 -13.07 84.27 9.33
CA ASN A 560 -13.59 82.94 8.96
C ASN A 560 -12.88 81.64 9.40
N GLY A 561 -11.68 81.67 9.99
CA GLY A 561 -10.98 80.44 10.39
C GLY A 561 -11.65 79.61 11.50
N SER A 562 -12.49 80.22 12.35
CA SER A 562 -13.17 79.53 13.46
C SER A 562 -14.30 78.61 12.98
N SER A 563 -15.08 79.04 11.99
CA SER A 563 -16.21 78.30 11.43
C SER A 563 -15.74 77.18 10.51
N GLU A 564 -14.77 77.41 9.63
CA GLU A 564 -14.17 76.37 8.79
C GLU A 564 -13.43 75.30 9.59
N HIS A 565 -12.70 75.68 10.64
CA HIS A 565 -12.01 74.71 11.49
C HIS A 565 -12.99 73.90 12.34
N ARG A 566 -14.11 74.51 12.79
CA ARG A 566 -15.22 73.80 13.40
C ARG A 566 -15.93 72.90 12.39
N LEU A 567 -16.13 73.32 11.15
CA LEU A 567 -16.73 72.52 10.08
C LEU A 567 -15.86 71.33 9.68
N LEU A 568 -14.53 71.49 9.61
CA LEU A 568 -13.58 70.39 9.44
C LEU A 568 -13.53 69.46 10.66
N GLN A 569 -13.75 69.99 11.87
CA GLN A 569 -13.89 69.19 13.09
C GLN A 569 -15.22 68.44 13.15
N TYR A 570 -16.34 69.07 12.78
CA TYR A 570 -17.63 68.41 12.64
C TYR A 570 -17.57 67.39 11.53
N ALA A 571 -16.99 67.72 10.37
CA ALA A 571 -16.73 66.78 9.29
C ALA A 571 -15.83 65.63 9.77
N ALA A 572 -14.76 65.85 10.53
CA ALA A 572 -13.94 64.76 11.08
C ALA A 572 -14.67 63.93 12.15
N MET A 573 -15.53 64.54 12.98
CA MET A 573 -16.34 63.90 14.02
C MET A 573 -17.53 63.12 13.43
N PHE A 574 -18.06 63.57 12.29
CA PHE A 574 -19.10 62.89 11.51
C PHE A 574 -18.51 61.90 10.48
N MET A 575 -17.28 62.09 10.01
CA MET A 575 -16.58 61.18 9.09
C MET A 575 -15.79 60.08 9.81
N SER A 576 -15.34 60.30 11.05
CA SER A 576 -15.03 59.17 11.95
C SER A 576 -16.37 58.66 12.49
N ILE A 577 -17.11 57.95 11.64
CA ILE A 577 -18.37 57.32 12.02
C ILE A 577 -18.10 56.60 13.34
N LYS A 578 -18.72 57.06 14.45
CA LYS A 578 -18.75 56.28 15.70
C LYS A 578 -19.14 54.88 15.25
N PRO A 579 -18.29 53.85 15.41
CA PRO A 579 -18.65 52.51 14.98
C PRO A 579 -20.02 52.27 15.60
N HIS A 580 -21.03 51.99 14.77
CA HIS A 580 -22.42 52.10 15.19
C HIS A 580 -22.69 51.18 16.40
N ASP A 581 -22.52 51.71 17.61
CA ASP A 581 -23.03 51.18 18.86
C ASP A 581 -24.50 51.60 18.89
N HIS A 582 -25.38 50.69 18.46
CA HIS A 582 -26.76 50.67 18.93
C HIS A 582 -26.94 49.55 19.97
N LEU A 583 -25.86 49.22 20.69
CA LEU A 583 -25.89 48.31 21.83
C LEU A 583 -26.51 48.94 23.09
N GLU A 584 -27.06 50.15 22.96
CA GLU A 584 -28.00 50.78 23.88
C GLU A 584 -29.44 50.59 23.39
#